data_AF-K7FPI0-F1
#
_entry.id   AF-K7FPI0-F1
#
_cell.length_a   1.000
_cell.length_b   1.000
_cell.length_c   1.000
_cell.angle_alpha   90.00
_cell.angle_beta   90.00
_cell.angle_gamma   90.00
#
_symmetry.space_group_name_H-M   'P 1'
#
loop_
_entity.id
_entity.type
_entity.pdbx_description
1 polymer ?
#
loop_
_entity_poly.entity_id
_entity_poly.type
_entity_poly.pdbx_seq_one_letter_code
_entity_poly.pdbx_strand_id
1 'polypeptide(L)' 'MTILNISNYRVICGSRVRVELSTGMPRRSRYDRPPARRPFDPNDRCYECGEKGHYAYDCHRYSRRRRSRFLRLSQSP' A
#
# COMPACT_ATOMS: atom_id res chain seq x y z
N MET A 1 -2.18 -28.48 -12.29
CA MET A 1 -3.66 -28.60 -12.36
C MET A 1 -4.24 -27.28 -12.85
N THR A 2 -3.78 -26.82 -14.01
CA THR A 2 -4.03 -25.50 -14.57
C THR A 2 -5.16 -25.58 -15.59
N ILE A 3 -5.91 -24.49 -15.66
CA ILE A 3 -7.10 -24.20 -16.47
C ILE A 3 -6.74 -24.26 -17.97
N LEU A 4 -6.36 -25.43 -18.48
CA LEU A 4 -5.81 -25.64 -19.82
C LEU A 4 -6.85 -26.08 -20.84
N ASN A 5 -8.13 -25.76 -20.65
CA ASN A 5 -9.18 -26.08 -21.63
C ASN A 5 -10.35 -25.09 -21.61
N ILE A 6 -10.10 -23.79 -21.81
CA ILE A 6 -11.16 -22.90 -22.30
C ILE A 6 -10.55 -22.04 -23.42
N SER A 7 -10.84 -22.47 -24.64
CA SER A 7 -10.52 -21.82 -25.90
C SER A 7 -10.87 -20.33 -25.91
N ASN A 8 -10.03 -19.52 -26.55
CA ASN A 8 -10.19 -18.07 -26.82
C ASN A 8 -11.46 -17.69 -27.64
N TYR A 9 -12.40 -18.61 -27.81
CA TYR A 9 -13.65 -18.42 -28.54
C TYR A 9 -14.82 -18.99 -27.74
N ARG A 10 -15.92 -18.23 -27.66
CA ARG A 10 -17.22 -18.69 -27.15
C ARG A 10 -18.26 -18.52 -28.25
N VAL A 11 -19.19 -19.45 -28.35
CA VAL A 11 -20.30 -19.38 -29.31
C VAL A 11 -21.45 -18.64 -28.64
N ILE A 12 -21.87 -17.51 -29.20
CA ILE A 12 -23.03 -16.74 -28.74
C ILE A 12 -24.04 -16.77 -29.87
N CYS A 13 -25.25 -17.28 -29.60
CA CYS A 13 -26.33 -17.40 -30.57
C CYS A 13 -25.91 -18.06 -31.91
N GLY A 14 -25.07 -19.10 -31.87
CA GLY A 14 -24.58 -19.83 -33.05
C GLY A 14 -23.34 -19.23 -33.73
N SER A 15 -22.92 -18.03 -33.37
CA SER A 15 -21.76 -17.35 -33.96
C SER A 15 -20.51 -17.48 -33.07
N ARG A 16 -19.37 -17.84 -33.65
CA ARG A 16 -18.09 -17.93 -32.93
C ARG A 16 -17.49 -16.54 -32.76
N VAL A 17 -17.44 -16.07 -31.52
CA VAL A 17 -16.87 -14.77 -31.17
C VAL A 17 -15.58 -14.99 -30.39
N ARG A 18 -14.52 -14.29 -30.81
CA ARG A 18 -13.25 -14.24 -30.06
C ARG A 18 -13.51 -13.49 -28.76
N VAL A 19 -13.28 -14.16 -27.63
CA VAL A 19 -13.47 -13.54 -26.31
C VAL A 19 -12.11 -13.35 -25.67
N GLU A 20 -11.86 -12.13 -25.19
CA GLU A 20 -10.75 -11.88 -24.28
C GLU A 20 -11.23 -12.28 -22.88
N LEU A 21 -10.56 -13.24 -22.26
CA LEU A 21 -10.85 -13.56 -20.86
C LEU A 21 -10.44 -12.35 -20.03
N SER A 22 -11.36 -11.85 -19.20
CA SER A 22 -11.04 -10.86 -18.18
C SER A 22 -9.90 -11.43 -17.32
N THR A 23 -8.66 -11.00 -17.56
CA THR A 23 -7.55 -11.29 -16.67
C THR A 23 -7.93 -10.64 -15.36
N GLY A 24 -8.38 -11.43 -14.38
CA GLY A 24 -8.88 -10.99 -13.08
C GLY A 24 -7.81 -10.34 -12.21
N MET A 25 -6.84 -9.65 -12.80
CA MET A 25 -5.88 -8.82 -12.11
C MET A 25 -6.65 -7.59 -11.60
N PRO A 26 -6.81 -7.44 -10.27
CA PRO A 26 -7.36 -6.20 -9.74
C PRO A 26 -6.48 -5.05 -10.22
N ARG A 27 -7.09 -3.93 -10.58
CA ARG A 27 -6.32 -2.70 -10.84
C ARG A 27 -5.50 -2.46 -9.58
N ARG A 28 -4.16 -2.54 -9.69
CA ARG A 28 -3.24 -2.33 -8.56
C ARG A 28 -3.74 -1.10 -7.81
N SER A 29 -4.25 -1.31 -6.60
CA SER A 29 -4.71 -0.22 -5.75
C SER A 29 -3.53 0.71 -5.56
N ARG A 30 -3.74 2.00 -5.83
CA ARG A 30 -2.73 3.03 -5.57
C ARG A 30 -2.27 3.00 -4.11
N TYR A 31 -3.11 2.48 -3.21
CA TYR A 31 -2.87 2.37 -1.78
C TYR A 31 -2.06 1.12 -1.36
N ASP A 32 -2.00 0.07 -2.20
CA ASP A 32 -1.21 -1.14 -1.94
C ASP A 32 0.24 -1.01 -2.40
N ARG A 33 0.60 0.10 -3.06
CA ARG A 33 1.99 0.42 -3.33
C ARG A 33 2.48 1.33 -2.21
N PRO A 34 3.11 0.80 -1.14
CA PRO A 34 3.91 1.65 -0.28
C PRO A 34 4.87 2.43 -1.18
N PRO A 35 5.05 3.75 -0.96
CA PRO A 35 6.05 4.49 -1.72
C PRO A 35 7.34 3.68 -1.64
N ALA A 36 7.96 3.41 -2.80
CA ALA A 36 9.17 2.60 -2.88
C ALA A 36 10.08 3.10 -1.75
N ARG A 37 10.20 2.30 -0.68
CA ARG A 37 10.82 2.74 0.56
C ARG A 37 12.27 2.96 0.19
N ARG A 38 12.59 4.22 -0.12
CA ARG A 38 13.94 4.60 -0.45
C ARG A 38 14.75 4.26 0.80
N PRO A 39 15.88 3.54 0.66
CA PRO A 39 16.77 3.33 1.78
C PRO A 39 17.03 4.67 2.48
N PHE A 40 17.05 4.67 3.80
CA PHE A 40 17.27 5.89 4.58
C PHE A 40 18.59 6.52 4.15
N ASP A 41 18.55 7.77 3.68
CA ASP A 41 19.77 8.46 3.27
C ASP A 41 20.59 8.80 4.52
N PRO A 42 21.91 8.49 4.58
CA PRO A 42 22.73 8.83 5.74
C PRO A 42 22.80 10.33 6.07
N ASN A 43 22.49 11.20 5.09
CA ASN A 43 22.40 12.64 5.27
C ASN A 43 21.03 13.09 5.80
N ASP A 44 19.98 12.27 5.62
CA ASP A 44 18.68 12.56 6.19
C ASP A 44 18.74 12.46 7.72
N ARG A 45 18.15 13.44 8.38
CA ARG A 45 17.98 13.46 9.83
C ARG A 45 16.50 13.60 10.14
N CYS A 46 16.07 12.98 11.22
CA CYS A 46 14.72 13.16 11.72
C CYS A 46 14.47 14.66 11.98
N TYR A 47 13.51 15.25 11.28
CA TYR A 47 13.17 16.68 11.40
C TYR A 47 12.70 17.07 12.81
N GLU A 48 12.32 16.11 13.66
CA GLU A 48 11.83 16.38 15.01
C GLU A 48 12.90 16.26 16.12
N CYS A 49 13.83 15.29 16.04
CA CYS A 49 14.86 15.07 17.07
C CYS A 49 16.29 15.29 16.58
N GLY A 50 16.52 15.41 15.26
CA GLY A 50 17.84 15.59 14.66
C GLY A 50 18.71 14.32 14.58
N GLU A 51 18.20 13.16 15.02
CA GLU A 51 18.93 11.88 14.94
C GLU A 51 18.81 11.25 13.54
N LYS A 52 19.82 10.47 13.16
CA LYS A 52 19.86 9.72 11.90
C LYS A 52 19.28 8.31 12.06
N GLY A 53 18.89 7.70 10.95
CA GLY A 53 18.40 6.31 10.88
C GLY A 53 16.88 6.16 10.97
N HIS A 54 16.12 7.25 11.12
CA HIS A 54 14.66 7.22 11.10
C HIS A 54 14.08 8.56 10.61
N TYR A 55 12.92 8.50 9.97
CA TYR A 55 12.17 9.69 9.58
C TYR A 55 11.27 10.18 10.72
N ALA A 56 10.79 11.42 10.64
CA ALA A 56 9.98 12.04 11.70
C ALA A 56 8.73 11.24 12.08
N TYR A 57 8.12 10.54 11.11
CA TYR A 57 6.95 9.69 11.36
C TYR A 57 7.27 8.43 12.19
N ASP A 58 8.49 7.90 12.10
CA ASP A 58 8.98 6.74 12.87
C ASP A 58 9.72 7.16 14.16
N CYS A 59 9.77 8.46 14.48
CA CYS A 59 10.52 8.94 15.63
C CYS A 59 9.93 8.46 16.96
N HIS A 60 10.74 7.76 17.76
CA HIS A 60 10.31 7.25 19.07
C HIS A 60 9.93 8.38 20.04
N ARG A 61 10.55 9.56 19.92
CA ARG A 61 10.16 10.76 20.69
C ARG A 61 8.78 11.28 20.29
N TYR A 62 8.48 11.25 18.99
CA TYR A 62 7.18 11.69 18.46
C TYR A 62 6.04 10.77 18.91
N SER A 63 6.26 9.45 18.88
CA SER A 63 5.29 8.46 19.35
C SER A 63 4.91 8.68 20.84
N ARG A 64 5.91 8.88 21.71
CA ARG A 64 5.66 9.20 23.13
C ARG A 64 4.86 10.48 23.29
N ARG A 65 5.19 11.54 22.55
CA ARG A 65 4.49 12.82 22.61
C ARG A 65 3.04 12.71 22.12
N ARG A 66 2.80 11.99 21.01
CA ARG A 66 1.45 11.71 20.53
C ARG A 66 0.63 10.95 21.55
N ARG A 67 1.21 9.92 22.19
CA ARG A 67 0.53 9.16 23.25
C ARG A 67 0.14 10.05 24.42
N SER A 68 1.05 10.92 24.89
CA SER A 68 0.72 11.88 25.94
C SER A 68 -0.37 12.88 25.54
N ARG A 69 -0.37 13.37 24.29
CA ARG A 69 -1.44 14.25 23.78
C ARG A 69 -2.77 13.51 23.70
N PHE A 70 -2.78 12.29 23.17
CA PHE A 70 -3.97 11.46 23.06
C PHE A 70 -4.59 11.19 24.43
N LEU A 71 -3.75 10.85 25.44
CA LEU A 71 -4.20 10.67 26.82
C LEU A 71 -4.79 11.94 27.43
N ARG A 72 -4.33 13.12 27.04
CA ARG A 72 -4.92 14.40 27.49
C ARG A 72 -6.26 14.67 26.81
N LEU A 73 -6.39 14.36 25.52
CA LEU A 73 -7.66 14.45 24.80
C LEU A 73 -8.70 13.47 25.35
N SER A 74 -8.31 12.23 25.67
CA SER A 74 -9.24 11.25 26.23
C SER A 74 -9.70 11.57 27.66
N GLN A 75 -9.01 12.50 28.34
CA GLN A 75 -9.38 13.00 29.66
C GLN A 75 -10.03 14.39 29.60
N SER A 76 -10.30 14.90 28.40
CA SER A 76 -11.06 16.14 28.23
C SER A 76 -12.55 15.82 28.43
N PRO A 77 -13.28 16.56 29.29
CA PRO A 77 -14.70 16.33 29.54
C PRO A 77 -15.57 16.57 28.30
#